data_AF-A0A401I0Q3-F1
#
_entry.id   AF-A0A401I0Q3-F1
#
_cell.length_a   1.000
_cell.length_b   1.000
_cell.length_c   1.000
_cell.angle_alpha   90.00
_cell.angle_beta   90.00
_cell.angle_gamma   90.00
#
_symmetry.space_group_name_H-M   'P 1'
#
loop_
_entity.id
_entity.type
_entity.pdbx_description
1 polymer ?
#
loop_
_entity_poly.entity_id
_entity_poly.type
_entity_poly.pdbx_seq_one_letter_code
_entity_poly.pdbx_strand_id
1 'polypeptide(L)'
;MDMAYAERELSASGAERQAAGSYVITPPIRKLEDEIRLLRDKMEQTYREEASLNAEVVIEISRKLDQKINEYMKQRRQLSG
;
A
#
# COMPACT_ATOMS: atom_id res chain seq x y z
N MET A 1 8.88 30.43 -24.82
CA MET A 1 9.01 29.38 -23.81
C MET A 1 7.80 28.49 -24.00
N ASP A 2 7.88 27.59 -24.97
CA ASP A 2 6.80 26.67 -25.35
C ASP A 2 7.48 25.41 -25.90
N MET A 3 7.61 24.38 -25.06
CA MET A 3 8.08 23.06 -25.50
C MET A 3 6.88 22.13 -25.66
N ALA A 4 6.54 21.89 -26.92
CA ALA A 4 5.74 20.76 -27.35
C ALA A 4 6.55 19.46 -27.12
N TYR A 5 6.15 18.66 -26.13
CA TYR A 5 6.63 17.30 -25.94
C TYR A 5 5.52 16.32 -26.26
N ALA A 6 5.38 16.01 -27.55
CA ALA A 6 4.68 14.82 -28.00
C ALA A 6 5.70 13.87 -28.64
N GLU A 7 5.70 12.64 -28.14
CA GLU A 7 6.07 11.40 -28.84
C GLU A 7 7.54 11.12 -29.19
N ARG A 8 8.24 10.54 -28.22
CA ARG A 8 9.12 9.36 -28.36
C ARG A 8 9.41 8.91 -26.93
N GLU A 9 9.00 7.72 -26.50
CA GLU A 9 9.73 6.47 -26.71
C GLU A 9 8.77 5.28 -26.44
N LEU A 10 8.15 4.71 -27.48
CA LEU A 10 7.61 3.36 -27.42
C LEU A 10 8.72 2.39 -27.86
N SER A 11 9.72 2.21 -27.00
CA SER A 11 10.64 1.07 -27.12
C SER A 11 10.10 -0.05 -26.25
N ALA A 12 9.39 -0.97 -26.90
CA ALA A 12 9.03 -2.26 -26.35
C ALA A 12 10.33 -3.01 -26.01
N SER A 13 10.77 -2.91 -24.76
CA SER A 13 12.00 -3.53 -24.26
C SER A 13 11.88 -3.69 -22.75
N GLY A 14 11.26 -4.78 -22.35
CA GLY A 14 11.12 -5.14 -20.95
C GLY A 14 10.07 -6.21 -20.77
N ALA A 15 10.28 -7.35 -21.42
CA ALA A 15 9.66 -8.60 -21.01
C ALA A 15 9.66 -8.66 -19.48
N GLU A 16 8.47 -8.88 -18.95
CA GLU A 16 8.09 -8.70 -17.56
C GLU A 16 9.20 -9.10 -16.60
N ARG A 17 9.57 -8.16 -15.74
CA ARG A 17 10.39 -8.43 -14.56
C ARG A 17 9.76 -9.59 -13.81
N GLN A 18 10.29 -10.79 -14.04
CA GLN A 18 10.18 -11.91 -13.12
C GLN A 18 10.82 -11.46 -11.81
N ALA A 19 9.99 -10.90 -10.93
CA ALA A 19 10.33 -10.60 -9.55
C ALA A 19 9.09 -10.71 -8.66
N ALA A 20 8.13 -11.58 -9.00
CA ALA A 20 7.25 -12.14 -8.00
C ALA A 20 7.89 -13.45 -7.56
N GLY A 21 9.04 -13.35 -6.89
CA GLY A 21 9.50 -14.44 -6.05
C GLY A 21 8.31 -14.87 -5.22
N SER A 22 7.96 -16.15 -5.30
CA SER A 22 6.90 -16.79 -4.53
C SER A 22 7.18 -16.55 -3.06
N TYR A 23 6.82 -15.36 -2.58
CA TYR A 23 6.89 -14.99 -1.20
C TYR A 23 5.91 -15.93 -0.56
N VAL A 24 6.42 -16.91 0.18
CA VAL A 24 5.60 -17.85 0.94
C VAL A 24 4.81 -16.95 1.89
N ILE A 25 3.59 -16.56 1.49
CA ILE A 25 2.78 -15.64 2.29
C ILE A 25 2.32 -16.47 3.47
N THR A 26 3.12 -16.41 4.53
CA THR A 26 2.86 -17.16 5.76
C THR A 26 1.53 -16.67 6.34
N PRO A 27 0.77 -17.54 7.04
CA PRO A 27 -0.51 -17.16 7.62
C PRO A 27 -0.50 -15.87 8.45
N PRO A 28 0.57 -15.53 9.21
CA PRO A 28 0.68 -14.25 9.91
C PRO A 28 0.72 -13.02 8.97
N ILE A 29 1.43 -13.13 7.85
CA ILE A 29 1.53 -12.03 6.86
C ILE A 29 0.21 -11.85 6.12
N ARG A 30 -0.50 -12.93 5.79
CA ARG A 30 -1.84 -12.85 5.19
C ARG A 30 -2.81 -12.09 6.09
N LYS A 31 -2.84 -12.42 7.39
CA LYS A 31 -3.68 -11.72 8.37
C LYS A 31 -3.37 -10.23 8.45
N LEU A 32 -2.09 -9.87 8.46
CA LEU A 32 -1.70 -8.45 8.46
C LEU A 32 -2.13 -7.74 7.17
N GLU A 33 -2.04 -8.40 6.02
CA GLU A 33 -2.52 -7.83 4.76
C GLU A 33 -4.04 -7.59 4.79
N ASP A 34 -4.82 -8.53 5.31
CA ASP A 34 -6.27 -8.40 5.47
C ASP A 34 -6.62 -7.26 6.44
N GLU A 35 -5.91 -7.16 7.58
CA GLU A 35 -6.09 -6.08 8.54
C GLU A 35 -5.76 -4.70 7.95
N ILE A 36 -4.68 -4.60 7.16
CA ILE A 36 -4.30 -3.37 6.45
C ILE A 36 -5.38 -2.96 5.44
N ARG A 37 -5.92 -3.92 4.68
CA ARG A 37 -7.00 -3.66 3.71
C ARG A 37 -8.26 -3.15 4.41
N LEU A 38 -8.71 -3.84 5.46
CA LEU A 38 -9.90 -3.45 6.21
C LEU A 38 -9.75 -2.06 6.86
N LEU A 39 -8.56 -1.74 7.37
CA LEU A 39 -8.29 -0.42 7.94
C LEU A 39 -8.28 0.68 6.87
N ARG A 40 -7.80 0.41 5.66
CA ARG A 40 -7.87 1.36 4.54
C ARG A 40 -9.31 1.64 4.13
N ASP A 41 -10.10 0.59 3.94
CA ASP A 41 -11.50 0.72 3.55
C ASP A 41 -12.28 1.52 4.60
N LYS A 42 -12.02 1.21 5.88
CA LYS A 42 -12.62 1.95 7.00
C LYS A 42 -12.18 3.42 7.02
N MET A 43 -10.91 3.71 6.80
CA MET A 43 -10.39 5.09 6.76
C MET A 43 -11.01 5.89 5.62
N GLU A 44 -11.12 5.30 4.44
CA GLU A 44 -11.74 5.93 3.27
C GLU A 44 -13.23 6.21 3.50
N GLN A 45 -13.94 5.25 4.10
CA GLN A 45 -15.35 5.41 4.45
C GLN A 45 -15.55 6.53 5.48
N THR A 46 -14.78 6.52 6.58
CA THR A 46 -14.86 7.56 7.61
C THR A 46 -14.47 8.92 7.05
N TYR A 47 -13.46 9.00 6.17
CA TYR A 47 -13.12 10.25 5.50
C TYR A 47 -14.27 10.77 4.63
N ARG A 48 -14.97 9.88 3.90
CA ARG A 48 -16.17 10.27 3.12
C ARG A 48 -17.30 10.80 4.00
N GLU A 49 -17.49 10.21 5.18
CA GLU A 49 -18.54 10.60 6.13
C GLU A 49 -18.22 11.93 6.83
N GLU A 50 -16.99 12.09 7.33
CA GLU A 50 -16.54 13.26 8.07
C GLU A 50 -16.13 14.44 7.16
N ALA A 51 -15.89 14.17 5.87
CA ALA A 51 -15.34 15.10 4.88
C ALA A 51 -14.03 15.81 5.34
N SER A 52 -13.32 15.21 6.29
CA SER A 52 -12.17 15.83 6.95
C SER A 52 -11.11 14.79 7.29
N LEU A 53 -9.87 15.06 6.87
CA LEU A 53 -8.70 14.28 7.25
C LEU A 53 -8.23 14.57 8.68
N ASN A 54 -8.72 15.65 9.28
CA ASN A 54 -8.37 16.07 10.65
C ASN A 54 -9.39 15.59 11.68
N ALA A 55 -10.43 14.86 11.26
CA ALA A 55 -11.35 14.22 12.19
C ALA A 55 -10.57 13.22 13.05
N GLU A 56 -10.80 13.26 14.36
CA GLU A 56 -10.08 12.42 15.33
C GLU A 56 -10.19 10.93 14.99
N VAL A 57 -11.37 10.51 14.52
CA VAL A 57 -11.64 9.14 14.09
C VAL A 57 -10.76 8.74 12.88
N VAL A 58 -10.60 9.63 11.88
CA VAL A 58 -9.74 9.37 10.71
C VAL A 58 -8.27 9.30 11.13
N ILE A 59 -7.84 10.18 12.04
CA ILE A 59 -6.49 10.19 12.59
C ILE A 59 -6.19 8.90 13.35
N GLU A 60 -7.12 8.42 14.18
CA GLU A 60 -6.98 7.16 14.91
C GLU A 60 -6.89 5.95 14.00
N ILE A 61 -7.75 5.88 12.98
CA ILE A 61 -7.71 4.80 11.98
C ILE A 61 -6.38 4.84 11.23
N SER A 62 -5.90 6.03 10.83
CA SER A 62 -4.61 6.22 10.16
C SER A 62 -3.44 5.73 11.03
N ARG A 63 -3.38 6.15 12.30
CA ARG A 63 -2.35 5.67 13.24
C ARG A 63 -2.35 4.16 13.39
N LYS A 64 -3.54 3.54 13.45
CA LYS A 64 -3.68 2.08 13.55
C LYS A 64 -3.24 1.38 12.26
N LEU A 65 -3.55 1.97 11.11
CA LEU A 65 -3.10 1.48 9.80
C LEU A 65 -1.57 1.51 9.70
N ASP A 66 -0.93 2.60 10.12
CA ASP A 66 0.53 2.70 10.16
C ASP A 66 1.17 1.63 11.03
N GLN A 67 0.61 1.35 12.21
CA GLN A 67 1.09 0.27 13.07
C GLN A 67 1.06 -1.09 12.36
N LYS A 68 -0.03 -1.39 11.65
CA LYS A 68 -0.18 -2.65 10.91
C LYS A 68 0.76 -2.76 9.72
N ILE A 69 0.99 -1.66 9.00
CA ILE A 69 2.00 -1.60 7.94
C ILE A 69 3.39 -1.85 8.52
N ASN A 70 3.74 -1.23 9.65
CA ASN A 70 5.03 -1.44 10.31
C ASN A 70 5.23 -2.89 10.75
N GLU A 71 4.20 -3.52 11.33
CA GLU A 71 4.22 -4.95 11.68
C GLU A 71 4.44 -5.83 10.45
N TYR A 72 3.70 -5.57 9.38
CA TYR A 72 3.82 -6.30 8.11
C TYR A 72 5.23 -6.17 7.52
N MET A 73 5.76 -4.94 7.48
CA MET A 73 7.11 -4.69 6.94
C MET A 73 8.18 -5.38 7.77
N LYS A 74 8.03 -5.43 9.10
CA LYS A 74 8.94 -6.14 10.00
C LYS A 74 8.89 -7.65 9.76
N GLN A 75 7.70 -8.26 9.70
CA GLN A 75 7.56 -9.69 9.45
C GLN A 75 8.07 -10.08 8.06
N ARG A 76 7.78 -9.27 7.05
CA ARG A 76 8.29 -9.45 5.70
C ARG A 76 9.82 -9.40 5.68
N ARG A 77 10.43 -8.38 6.29
CA ARG A 77 11.91 -8.29 6.38
C ARG A 77 12.54 -9.52 7.05
N GLN A 78 11.88 -10.10 8.05
CA GLN A 78 12.35 -11.31 8.75
C GLN A 78 12.25 -12.59 7.91
N LEU A 79 11.36 -12.66 6.93
CA LEU A 79 11.24 -13.81 6.02
C LEU A 79 12.18 -13.74 4.81
N SER A 80 12.68 -12.56 4.47
CA SER A 80 13.70 -12.35 3.43
C SER A 80 15.14 -12.37 3.95
N GLY A 81 15.33 -12.50 5.26
CA GLY A 81 16.64 -12.53 5.92
C GLY A 81 17.18 -13.93 6.11
#